data_AF-A0A3C1BX58-F1
#
_entry.id   AF-A0A3C1BX58-F1
#
_cell.length_a   1.000
_cell.length_b   1.000
_cell.length_c   1.000
_cell.angle_alpha   90.00
_cell.angle_beta   90.00
_cell.angle_gamma   90.00
#
_symmetry.space_group_name_H-M   'P 1'
#
loop_
_entity.id
_entity.type
_entity.pdbx_description
1 polymer ?
#
loop_
_entity_poly.entity_id
_entity_poly.type
_entity_poly.pdbx_seq_one_letter_code
_entity_poly.pdbx_strand_id
1 'polypeptide(L)'
;MDVQIQAIARMKSDFPTKFGIPRQSGLVDALESTIVFEPEFRNADALRGIEGFSHLWIIWQFSQAVRQGWSPTVRPPRLGGNTRMGVFAT
;
A
#
# COMPACT_ATOMS: atom_id res chain seq x y z
N MET A 1 -10.58 21.96 -2.77
CA MET A 1 -10.91 21.65 -1.37
C MET A 1 -9.85 20.67 -0.92
N ASP A 2 -9.01 21.05 0.03
CA ASP A 2 -7.94 20.18 0.49
C ASP A 2 -8.52 19.15 1.45
N VAL A 3 -8.15 17.88 1.26
CA VAL A 3 -8.56 16.77 2.12
C VAL A 3 -7.35 16.32 2.90
N GLN A 4 -7.44 16.38 4.23
CA GLN A 4 -6.43 15.76 5.10
C GLN A 4 -6.72 14.27 5.23
N ILE A 5 -5.70 13.45 5.01
CA ILE A 5 -5.76 12.00 5.18
C ILE A 5 -5.06 11.65 6.49
N GLN A 6 -5.77 10.99 7.39
CA GLN A 6 -5.22 10.41 8.61
C GLN A 6 -5.05 8.90 8.42
N ALA A 7 -3.86 8.38 8.74
CA ALA A 7 -3.63 6.95 8.74
C ALA A 7 -4.43 6.31 9.91
N ILE A 8 -5.30 5.35 9.58
CA ILE A 8 -6.09 4.62 10.59
C ILE A 8 -5.46 3.28 10.99
N ALA A 9 -4.52 2.78 10.18
CA ALA A 9 -3.84 1.51 10.39
C ALA A 9 -2.49 1.48 9.66
N ARG A 10 -1.65 0.50 10.03
CA ARG A 10 -0.38 0.19 9.36
C ARG A 10 -0.33 -1.28 8.97
N MET A 11 0.18 -1.55 7.78
CA MET A 11 0.55 -2.91 7.36
C MET A 11 1.84 -3.32 8.05
N LYS A 12 1.84 -4.52 8.64
CA LYS A 12 3.02 -5.23 9.13
C LYS A 12 3.22 -6.47 8.28
N SER A 13 4.42 -6.63 7.74
CA SER A 13 4.84 -7.80 6.95
C SER A 13 6.21 -8.26 7.43
N ASP A 14 6.62 -9.45 7.01
CA ASP A 14 7.96 -10.00 7.31
C ASP A 14 9.07 -9.37 6.46
N PHE A 15 8.75 -8.43 5.57
CA PHE A 15 9.75 -7.70 4.79
C PHE A 15 10.22 -6.43 5.51
N PRO A 16 11.46 -6.40 6.04
CA PRO A 16 12.00 -5.21 6.69
C PRO A 16 12.40 -4.11 5.69
N THR A 17 12.54 -4.46 4.42
CA THR A 17 12.95 -3.52 3.36
C THR A 17 12.13 -3.73 2.09
N LYS A 18 12.20 -2.75 1.18
CA LYS A 18 11.60 -2.86 -0.16
C LYS A 18 12.23 -3.98 -1.01
N PHE A 19 13.50 -4.30 -0.77
CA PHE A 19 14.17 -5.38 -1.49
C PHE A 19 13.66 -6.73 -0.98
N GLY A 20 13.24 -7.60 -1.90
CA GLY A 20 12.66 -8.90 -1.59
C GLY A 20 11.13 -8.93 -1.55
N ILE A 21 10.45 -7.78 -1.53
CA ILE A 21 8.98 -7.74 -1.62
C ILE A 21 8.55 -8.27 -3.00
N PRO A 22 7.65 -9.27 -3.06
CA PRO A 22 7.11 -9.78 -4.32
C PRO A 22 6.50 -8.67 -5.17
N ARG A 23 6.78 -8.68 -6.47
CA ARG A 23 6.21 -7.70 -7.40
C ARG A 23 4.72 -7.94 -7.70
N GLN A 24 4.22 -9.12 -7.38
CA GLN A 24 2.84 -9.53 -7.54
C GLN A 24 2.38 -10.25 -6.27
N SER A 25 1.17 -9.95 -5.84
CA SER A 25 0.48 -10.70 -4.78
C SER A 25 0.22 -12.14 -5.22
N GLY A 26 0.15 -13.07 -4.27
CA GLY A 26 -0.17 -14.49 -4.54
C GLY A 26 0.98 -15.31 -5.14
N LEU A 27 2.20 -14.78 -5.19
CA LEU A 27 3.38 -15.58 -5.57
C LEU A 27 3.87 -16.51 -4.45
N VAL A 28 3.50 -16.22 -3.20
CA VAL A 28 3.87 -17.00 -2.02
C VAL A 28 2.61 -17.12 -1.17
N ASP A 29 1.96 -18.28 -1.20
CA ASP A 29 0.68 -18.51 -0.49
C ASP A 29 0.84 -18.46 1.03
N ALA A 30 2.01 -18.85 1.54
CA ALA A 30 2.32 -18.82 2.97
C ALA A 30 2.71 -17.42 3.49
N LEU A 31 2.81 -16.42 2.61
CA LEU A 31 3.16 -15.07 3.01
C LEU A 31 1.92 -14.35 3.55
N GLU A 32 1.89 -14.15 4.86
CA GLU A 32 0.84 -13.39 5.53
C GLU A 32 1.33 -11.99 5.91
N SER A 33 0.37 -11.07 6.07
CA SER A 33 0.63 -9.72 6.56
C SER A 33 -0.57 -9.26 7.38
N THR A 34 -0.33 -8.36 8.32
CA THR A 34 -1.36 -7.91 9.27
C THR A 34 -1.61 -6.42 9.12
N ILE A 35 -2.88 -6.02 9.04
CA ILE A 35 -3.27 -4.63 9.19
C ILE A 35 -3.50 -4.35 10.68
N VAL A 36 -2.66 -3.51 11.26
CA VAL A 36 -2.72 -3.13 12.67
C VAL A 36 -3.28 -1.72 12.77
N PHE A 37 -4.48 -1.58 13.31
CA PHE A 37 -5.10 -0.28 13.54
C PHE A 37 -4.28 0.57 14.52
N GLU A 38 -4.25 1.89 14.29
CA GLU A 38 -3.71 2.84 15.27
C GLU A 38 -4.59 2.83 16.53
N PRO A 39 -4.04 3.12 17.73
CA PRO A 39 -4.76 2.95 19.00
C PRO A 39 -6.17 3.56 19.04
N GLU A 40 -6.34 4.75 18.44
CA GLU A 40 -7.63 5.46 18.34
C GLU A 40 -8.72 4.67 17.59
N PHE A 41 -8.34 3.83 16.63
CA PHE A 41 -9.26 3.09 15.76
C PHE A 41 -9.38 1.61 16.12
N ARG A 42 -8.79 1.15 17.23
CA ARG A 42 -8.86 -0.26 17.68
C ARG A 42 -10.19 -0.59 18.35
N ASN A 43 -11.29 -0.43 17.62
CA ASN A 43 -12.61 -0.83 18.06
C ASN A 43 -13.16 -1.95 17.16
N ALA A 44 -13.41 -3.13 17.73
CA ALA A 44 -13.93 -4.28 17.00
C ALA A 44 -15.32 -4.02 16.39
N ASP A 45 -16.11 -3.12 16.97
CA ASP A 45 -17.42 -2.75 16.42
C ASP A 45 -17.31 -2.12 15.03
N ALA A 46 -16.20 -1.44 14.71
CA ALA A 46 -15.94 -0.87 13.39
C ALA A 46 -15.70 -1.95 12.31
N LEU A 47 -15.46 -3.20 12.71
CA LEU A 47 -15.18 -4.34 11.84
C LEU A 47 -16.28 -5.41 11.89
N ARG A 48 -17.39 -5.17 12.59
CA ARG A 48 -18.47 -6.16 12.70
C ARG A 48 -19.05 -6.48 11.32
N GLY A 49 -19.13 -7.76 10.97
CA GLY A 49 -19.61 -8.23 9.66
C GLY A 49 -18.51 -8.28 8.58
N ILE A 50 -17.26 -7.90 8.89
CA ILE A 50 -16.14 -7.99 7.95
C ILE A 50 -15.84 -9.44 7.55
N GLU A 51 -16.14 -10.39 8.43
CA GLU A 51 -16.01 -11.83 8.21
C GLU A 51 -16.91 -12.37 7.09
N GLY A 52 -17.94 -11.61 6.68
CA GLY A 52 -18.79 -11.94 5.54
C GLY A 52 -18.10 -11.74 4.18
N PHE A 53 -16.91 -11.15 4.14
CA PHE A 53 -16.17 -10.85 2.93
C PHE A 53 -14.90 -11.69 2.84
N SER A 54 -14.66 -12.30 1.68
CA SER A 54 -13.42 -13.02 1.41
C SER A 54 -12.25 -12.11 1.02
N HIS A 55 -12.54 -10.88 0.55
CA HIS A 55 -11.56 -9.92 0.05
C HIS A 55 -11.93 -8.50 0.48
N LEU A 56 -10.90 -7.70 0.72
CA LEU A 56 -11.02 -6.30 1.12
C LEU A 56 -10.19 -5.41 0.20
N TRP A 57 -10.68 -4.20 -0.07
CA TRP A 57 -9.87 -3.15 -0.68
C TRP A 57 -9.14 -2.38 0.40
N ILE A 58 -7.82 -2.26 0.26
CA ILE A 58 -6.98 -1.46 1.14
C ILE A 58 -6.42 -0.29 0.34
N ILE A 59 -6.77 0.93 0.74
CA ILE A 59 -6.16 2.15 0.23
C ILE A 59 -5.06 2.54 1.21
N TRP A 60 -3.82 2.61 0.74
CA TRP A 60 -2.68 2.96 1.58
C TRP A 60 -1.82 4.05 0.96
N GLN A 61 -0.95 4.62 1.78
CA GLN A 61 0.12 5.52 1.34
C GLN A 61 1.44 4.74 1.25
N PHE A 62 2.14 4.86 0.13
CA PHE A 62 3.51 4.38 0.02
C PHE A 62 4.45 5.26 0.85
N SER A 63 4.80 4.82 2.06
CA SER A 63 5.57 5.60 3.05
C SER A 63 6.91 6.12 2.55
N GLN A 64 7.56 5.41 1.63
CA GLN A 64 8.84 5.78 1.02
C GLN A 64 8.69 6.56 -0.31
N ALA A 65 7.47 6.78 -0.79
CA ALA A 65 7.20 7.55 -2.00
C ALA A 65 6.81 9.02 -1.72
N VAL A 66 6.88 9.45 -0.46
CA VAL A 66 6.61 10.83 -0.07
C VAL A 66 7.76 11.72 -0.58
N ARG A 67 7.44 12.68 -1.44
CA ARG A 67 8.40 13.61 -2.05
C ARG A 67 7.99 15.03 -1.74
N GLN A 68 8.97 15.93 -1.64
CA GLN A 68 8.72 17.37 -1.44
C GLN A 68 8.00 18.05 -2.62
N GLY A 69 7.94 17.40 -3.80
CA GLY A 69 7.28 17.94 -4.97
C GLY A 69 6.69 16.86 -5.88
N TRP A 70 5.69 17.26 -6.67
CA TRP A 70 5.03 16.39 -7.63
C TRP A 70 5.88 16.18 -8.89
N SER A 71 5.81 14.98 -9.47
CA SER A 71 6.37 14.71 -10.79
C SER A 71 5.34 13.98 -11.65
N PRO A 72 5.01 14.48 -12.86
CA PRO A 72 3.99 13.86 -13.73
C PRO A 72 4.46 12.56 -14.37
N THR A 73 5.75 12.20 -14.27
CA THR A 73 6.32 11.07 -15.00
C THR A 73 7.29 10.24 -14.16
N VAL A 74 7.32 8.93 -14.40
CA VAL A 74 8.20 7.93 -13.75
C VAL A 74 9.05 7.18 -14.77
N ARG A 75 10.04 6.42 -14.31
CA ARG A 75 10.84 5.50 -15.14
C ARG A 75 10.50 4.06 -14.75
N PRO A 76 9.60 3.37 -15.49
CA PRO A 76 9.21 2.01 -15.13
C PRO A 76 10.39 1.04 -15.26
N PRO A 77 10.61 0.14 -14.28
CA PRO A 77 11.69 -0.84 -14.37
C PRO A 77 11.60 -1.76 -15.59
N ARG A 78 10.36 -2.03 -16.08
CA ARG A 78 10.11 -2.91 -17.23
C ARG A 78 10.54 -2.31 -18.57
N LEU A 79 10.73 -1.00 -18.67
CA LEU A 79 11.15 -0.31 -19.90
C LEU A 79 12.65 0.04 -19.89
N GLY A 80 13.45 -0.74 -19.16
CA GLY A 80 14.90 -0.52 -19.06
C GLY A 80 15.31 0.79 -18.37
N GLY A 81 14.38 1.52 -17.74
CA GLY A 81 14.66 2.76 -17.00
C GLY A 81 15.03 3.98 -17.84
N ASN A 82 15.14 3.85 -19.17
CA ASN A 82 15.54 4.94 -20.07
C ASN A 82 14.34 5.74 -20.59
N THR A 83 13.16 5.12 -20.67
CA THR A 83 11.92 5.78 -21.11
C THR A 83 11.13 6.30 -19.91
N ARG A 84 10.75 7.58 -19.93
CA ARG A 84 9.78 8.13 -18.97
C ARG A 84 8.36 7.88 -19.46
N MET A 85 7.47 7.59 -18.53
CA MET A 85 6.04 7.37 -18.75
C MET A 85 5.21 8.26 -17.81
N GLY A 86 4.02 8.67 -18.23
CA GLY A 86 3.09 9.40 -17.37
C GLY A 86 2.63 8.55 -16.19
N VAL A 87 2.58 9.12 -14.97
CA VAL A 87 2.30 8.36 -13.74
C VAL A 87 0.92 7.70 -13.70
N PHE A 88 -0.07 8.24 -14.40
CA PHE A 88 -1.42 7.67 -14.48
C PHE A 88 -1.54 6.55 -15.53
N ALA A 89 -0.48 6.26 -16.26
CA ALA A 89 -0.41 5.20 -17.26
C ALA A 89 0.58 4.08 -16.88
N THR A 90 0.95 3.99 -15.60
CA THR A 90 2.00 3.07 -15.09
C THR A 90 1.57 2.26 -13.88
#